data_AF-A0A7C7H022-F1
#
_entry.id   AF-A0A7C7H022-F1
#
_cell.length_a   1.000
_cell.length_b   1.000
_cell.length_c   1.000
_cell.angle_alpha   90.00
_cell.angle_beta   90.00
_cell.angle_gamma   90.00
#
_symmetry.space_group_name_H-M   'P 1'
#
loop_
_entity.id
_entity.type
_entity.pdbx_description
1 polymer ?
#
loop_
_entity_poly.entity_id
_entity_poly.type
_entity_poly.pdbx_seq_one_letter_code
_entity_poly.pdbx_strand_id
1 'polypeptide(L)' 'MHGTYDPKFARMAEAFASNFEEGENQDIGASFAATIDGEMVVDIWAGHADVAKTRPSEHDTIVNVWSTAK' A
#
# COMPACT_ATOMS: atom_id res chain seq x y z
N MET A 1 -2.52 5.56 -6.70
CA MET A 1 -2.54 4.14 -6.30
C MET A 1 -2.10 3.31 -7.48
N HIS A 2 -1.22 2.35 -7.26
CA HIS A 2 -0.61 1.51 -8.28
C HIS A 2 -0.75 0.02 -7.90
N GLY A 3 -0.51 -0.87 -8.87
CA GLY A 3 -0.59 -2.31 -8.68
C GLY A 3 -1.87 -2.95 -9.22
N THR A 4 -2.19 -4.14 -8.74
CA THR A 4 -3.33 -4.95 -9.21
C THR A 4 -4.09 -5.58 -8.05
N TYR A 5 -5.40 -5.77 -8.21
CA TYR A 5 -6.24 -6.49 -7.27
C TYR A 5 -7.38 -7.19 -7.99
N ASP A 6 -7.83 -8.33 -7.47
CA ASP A 6 -9.04 -9.00 -7.94
C ASP A 6 -10.27 -8.10 -7.64
N PRO A 7 -11.18 -7.87 -8.60
CA PRO A 7 -12.39 -7.06 -8.40
C PRO A 7 -13.22 -7.42 -7.17
N LYS A 8 -13.18 -8.67 -6.70
CA LYS A 8 -13.85 -9.08 -5.45
C LYS A 8 -13.34 -8.33 -4.21
N PHE A 9 -12.14 -7.77 -4.27
CA PHE A 9 -11.51 -6.96 -3.23
C PHE A 9 -11.55 -5.45 -3.51
N ALA A 10 -12.39 -4.98 -4.44
CA ALA A 10 -12.51 -3.56 -4.76
C ALA A 10 -12.77 -2.67 -3.51
N ARG A 11 -13.63 -3.11 -2.60
CA ARG A 11 -13.89 -2.38 -1.34
C ARG A 11 -12.68 -2.24 -0.44
N MET A 12 -11.75 -3.20 -0.49
CA MET A 12 -10.49 -3.11 0.26
C MET A 12 -9.55 -2.12 -0.43
N ALA A 13 -9.44 -2.17 -1.76
CA ALA A 13 -8.66 -1.20 -2.53
C ALA A 13 -9.16 0.24 -2.30
N GLU A 14 -10.47 0.45 -2.22
CA GLU A 14 -11.10 1.73 -1.86
C GLU A 14 -10.72 2.16 -0.43
N ALA A 15 -10.80 1.25 0.55
CA ALA A 15 -10.39 1.54 1.92
C ALA A 15 -8.90 1.91 2.00
N PHE A 16 -8.04 1.18 1.29
CA PHE A 16 -6.62 1.52 1.18
C PHE A 16 -6.40 2.90 0.55
N ALA A 17 -7.14 3.23 -0.52
CA ALA A 17 -7.06 4.56 -1.15
C ALA A 17 -7.50 5.68 -0.19
N SER A 18 -8.51 5.43 0.65
CA SER A 18 -9.02 6.41 1.61
C SER A 18 -7.98 6.83 2.66
N ASN A 19 -6.98 6.00 2.95
CA ASN A 19 -5.87 6.36 3.85
C ASN A 19 -5.03 7.54 3.33
N PHE A 20 -5.11 7.83 2.03
CA PHE A 20 -4.34 8.90 1.37
C PHE A 20 -5.18 10.13 1.03
N GLU A 21 -6.48 10.12 1.35
CA GLU A 21 -7.35 11.28 1.17
C GLU A 21 -6.98 12.42 2.15
N GLU A 22 -7.33 13.66 1.78
CA GLU A 22 -6.92 14.86 2.52
C GLU A 22 -7.46 14.86 3.97
N GLY A 23 -6.57 15.07 4.95
CA GLY A 23 -6.91 15.11 6.37
C GLY A 23 -5.69 15.13 7.28
N GLU A 24 -5.91 15.25 8.60
CA GLU A 24 -4.81 15.32 9.60
C GLU A 24 -4.02 14.01 9.75
N ASN A 25 -4.60 12.87 9.32
CA ASN A 25 -4.05 11.52 9.52
C ASN A 25 -3.76 10.78 8.20
N GLN A 26 -3.40 11.52 7.16
CA GLN A 26 -3.00 10.94 5.88
C GLN A 26 -1.74 10.07 6.02
N ASP A 27 -1.76 8.88 5.41
CA ASP A 27 -0.55 8.06 5.25
C ASP A 27 0.45 8.72 4.27
N ILE A 28 1.74 8.67 4.62
CA ILE A 28 2.82 9.15 3.73
C ILE A 28 3.01 8.18 2.57
N GLY A 29 3.08 6.88 2.88
CA GLY A 29 3.27 5.79 1.92
C GLY A 29 2.92 4.46 2.55
N ALA A 30 2.30 3.58 1.78
CA ALA A 30 1.96 2.22 2.21
C ALA A 30 1.96 1.25 1.03
N SER A 31 2.14 -0.02 1.34
CA SER A 31 1.97 -1.16 0.43
C SER A 31 1.14 -2.24 1.12
N PHE A 32 0.35 -2.96 0.33
CA PHE A 32 -0.49 -4.06 0.80
C PHE A 32 -0.49 -5.19 -0.22
N ALA A 33 -0.21 -6.41 0.27
CA ALA A 33 -0.25 -7.62 -0.52
C ALA A 33 -1.06 -8.70 0.21
N ALA A 34 -1.86 -9.45 -0.54
CA ALA A 34 -2.65 -10.55 -0.01
C ALA A 34 -2.67 -11.73 -0.98
N THR A 35 -2.53 -12.94 -0.42
CA THR A 35 -2.59 -14.20 -1.16
C THR A 35 -3.69 -15.10 -0.62
N ILE A 36 -4.36 -15.85 -1.50
CA ILE A 36 -5.27 -16.94 -1.13
C ILE A 36 -4.70 -18.23 -1.73
N ASP A 37 -4.43 -19.22 -0.89
CA ASP A 37 -3.84 -20.51 -1.29
C ASP A 37 -2.55 -20.36 -2.12
N GLY A 38 -1.76 -19.33 -1.84
CA GLY A 38 -0.51 -19.02 -2.54
C GLY A 38 -0.66 -18.19 -3.81
N GLU A 39 -1.88 -17.93 -4.28
CA GLU A 39 -2.14 -17.04 -5.42
C GLU A 39 -2.26 -15.59 -4.97
N MET A 40 -1.51 -14.69 -5.62
CA MET A 40 -1.60 -13.26 -5.36
C MET A 40 -2.95 -12.73 -5.84
N VAL A 41 -3.77 -12.26 -4.90
CA VAL A 41 -5.09 -11.70 -5.19
C VAL A 41 -5.10 -10.18 -5.06
N VAL A 42 -4.15 -9.60 -4.34
CA VAL A 42 -3.95 -8.15 -4.24
C VAL A 42 -2.47 -7.85 -4.07
N ASP A 43 -1.96 -6.90 -4.84
CA ASP A 43 -0.62 -6.33 -4.72
C ASP A 43 -0.69 -4.86 -5.13
N ILE A 44 -0.70 -3.95 -4.15
CA ILE A 44 -0.94 -2.51 -4.34
C ILE A 44 -0.01 -1.66 -3.48
N TRP A 45 0.31 -0.46 -3.98
CA TRP A 45 1.08 0.54 -3.25
C TRP A 45 0.66 1.97 -3.62
N ALA A 46 0.92 2.91 -2.70
CA ALA A 46 0.63 4.33 -2.90
C ALA A 46 1.48 5.22 -1.98
N GLY A 47 1.46 6.52 -2.27
CA GLY A 47 2.14 7.55 -1.50
C GLY A 47 3.62 7.71 -1.87
N HIS A 48 4.43 7.99 -0.87
CA HIS A 48 5.84 8.37 -0.98
C HIS A 48 6.73 7.53 -0.06
N ALA A 49 7.96 7.33 -0.48
CA ALA A 49 9.00 6.61 0.26
C ALA A 49 9.70 7.47 1.32
N ASP A 50 9.30 8.72 1.50
CA ASP A 50 9.88 9.66 2.45
C ASP A 50 8.87 10.68 3.00
N VAL A 51 9.11 11.13 4.22
CA VAL A 51 8.27 12.12 4.93
C VAL A 51 8.19 13.45 4.19
N ALA A 52 9.26 13.84 3.48
CA ALA A 52 9.27 15.07 2.69
C ALA A 52 8.44 14.96 1.40
N LYS A 53 7.86 13.80 1.10
CA LYS A 53 7.05 13.51 -0.09
C LYS A 53 7.78 13.86 -1.39
N THR A 54 9.08 13.58 -1.46
CA THR A 54 9.92 13.90 -2.62
C THR A 54 10.14 12.71 -3.54
N ARG A 55 9.98 11.49 -3.03
CA ARG A 55 10.16 10.23 -3.77
C ARG A 55 8.86 9.44 -3.73
N PRO A 56 8.22 9.17 -4.87
CA PRO A 56 7.03 8.33 -4.90
C PRO A 56 7.36 6.91 -4.44
N SER A 57 6.38 6.22 -3.86
CA SER A 57 6.49 4.79 -3.61
C SER A 57 6.38 4.02 -4.92
N GLU A 58 7.32 3.11 -5.14
CA GLU A 58 7.38 2.17 -6.27
C GLU A 58 7.17 0.73 -5.77
N HIS A 59 6.94 -0.21 -6.69
CA HIS A 59 6.68 -1.63 -6.38
C HIS A 59 7.77 -2.25 -5.48
N ASP A 60 9.02 -1.85 -5.64
CA ASP A 60 10.20 -2.35 -4.93
C ASP A 60 10.64 -1.44 -3.77
N THR A 61 9.80 -0.50 -3.34
CA THR A 61 10.11 0.38 -2.20
C THR A 61 10.23 -0.43 -0.91
N ILE A 62 11.45 -0.48 -0.36
CA ILE A 62 11.75 -1.18 0.89
C ILE A 62 11.52 -0.25 2.10
N VAL A 63 10.72 -0.71 3.04
CA VAL A 63 10.49 -0.03 4.33
C VAL A 63 10.98 -0.89 5.50
N ASN A 64 11.44 -0.26 6.57
CA ASN A 64 11.79 -0.99 7.78
C ASN A 64 10.52 -1.55 8.45
N VAL A 65 10.44 -2.87 8.57
CA VAL A 65 9.27 -3.59 9.11
C VAL A 65 9.37 -3.92 10.60
N TRP A 66 10.43 -3.47 11.28
CA TRP A 66 10.61 -3.61 12.73
C TRP A 66 10.39 -5.05 13.24
N SER A 67 9.41 -5.22 14.11
CA SER A 67 9.06 -6.47 14.78
C SER A 67 8.45 -7.52 13.86
N THR A 68 8.11 -7.18 12.62
CA THR A 68 7.58 -8.13 11.62
C THR A 68 8.67 -9.02 11.05
N ALA A 69 9.95 -8.66 11.17
CA ALA A 69 11.09 -9.48 10.75
C ALA A 69 11.44 -10.62 11.74
N LYS A 70 10.56 -10.91 12.70
CA LYS A 70 10.79 -11.91 13.77
C LYS A 70 10.91 -13.33 13.24
#